data_AF-A0A2E8D905-F1
#
_entry.id   AF-A0A2E8D905-F1
#
_cell.length_a   1.000
_cell.length_b   1.000
_cell.length_c   1.000
_cell.angle_alpha   90.00
_cell.angle_beta   90.00
_cell.angle_gamma   90.00
#
_symmetry.space_group_name_H-M   'P 1'
#
loop_
_entity.id
_entity.type
_entity.pdbx_description
1 polymer ?
#
loop_
_entity_poly.entity_id
_entity_poly.type
_entity_poly.pdbx_seq_one_letter_code
_entity_poly.pdbx_strand_id
1 'polypeptide(L)'
;MDGANQNLVPVFIALGTVAFAVGILLLISLLLLLRRKAPPSKPTEPDLRIDVASLGVGGPPESELQLECYSVPVRLAVLVIAPVGRAGTIPETDQLLEVVDQLVPGLVDVVSQHHPVVRFWAPQLSSQGFVNSFFHNVGLPGDKGKGTAWSSVAGKFNSGDHHYLVGFVFRAESANGIGQVAIEHDGQWNDVIRIRR
;
A
#
# COMPACT_ATOMS: atom_id res chain seq x y z
N MET A 1 -20.80 40.80 -64.32
CA MET A 1 -21.28 41.36 -63.04
C MET A 1 -21.39 40.20 -62.07
N ASP A 2 -20.27 39.91 -61.41
CA ASP A 2 -20.13 38.93 -60.33
C ASP A 2 -20.79 39.46 -59.06
N GLY A 3 -21.62 38.67 -58.40
CA GLY A 3 -22.23 39.15 -57.14
C GLY A 3 -23.13 38.19 -56.38
N ALA A 4 -23.16 36.89 -56.66
CA ALA A 4 -24.10 35.98 -56.00
C ALA A 4 -23.49 34.78 -55.24
N ASN A 5 -22.16 34.61 -55.23
CA ASN A 5 -21.51 33.40 -54.69
C ASN A 5 -20.62 33.63 -53.44
N GLN A 6 -20.82 34.72 -52.68
CA GLN A 6 -20.00 35.00 -51.48
C GLN A 6 -20.64 34.62 -50.13
N ASN A 7 -21.92 34.24 -50.09
CA ASN A 7 -22.63 33.96 -48.82
C ASN A 7 -22.85 32.48 -48.50
N LEU A 8 -22.51 31.55 -49.41
CA LEU A 8 -22.76 30.12 -49.21
C LEU A 8 -21.63 29.42 -48.42
N VAL A 9 -20.38 29.85 -48.59
CA VAL A 9 -19.21 29.26 -47.90
C VAL A 9 -19.30 29.32 -46.36
N PRO A 10 -19.70 30.44 -45.70
CA PRO A 10 -19.74 30.49 -44.24
C PRO A 10 -20.84 29.62 -43.61
N VAL A 11 -21.94 29.35 -44.33
CA VAL A 11 -23.05 28.54 -43.81
C VAL A 11 -22.66 27.06 -43.74
N PHE A 12 -21.94 26.53 -44.73
CA PHE A 12 -21.46 25.14 -44.70
C PHE A 12 -20.38 24.92 -43.65
N ILE A 13 -19.51 25.91 -43.40
CA ILE A 13 -18.50 25.85 -42.32
C ILE A 13 -19.20 25.89 -40.95
N ALA A 14 -20.20 26.74 -40.76
CA ALA A 14 -20.97 26.83 -39.51
C ALA A 14 -21.78 25.54 -39.23
N LEU A 15 -22.32 24.89 -40.26
CA LEU A 15 -23.05 23.62 -40.09
C LEU A 15 -22.10 22.46 -39.72
N GLY A 16 -20.91 22.44 -40.32
CA GLY A 16 -19.87 21.45 -40.04
C GLY A 16 -19.33 21.53 -38.61
N THR A 17 -19.14 22.74 -38.07
CA THR A 17 -18.64 22.94 -36.70
C THR A 17 -19.66 22.53 -35.64
N VAL A 18 -20.94 22.79 -35.88
CA VAL A 18 -22.02 22.35 -34.97
C VAL A 18 -22.12 20.82 -34.94
N ALA A 19 -22.07 20.16 -36.10
CA ALA A 19 -22.10 18.70 -36.16
C ALA A 19 -20.88 18.05 -35.46
N PHE A 20 -19.69 18.64 -35.61
CA PHE A 20 -18.47 18.16 -34.97
C PHE A 20 -18.50 18.35 -33.45
N ALA A 21 -18.99 19.49 -32.96
CA ALA A 21 -19.13 19.76 -31.52
C ALA A 21 -20.11 18.80 -30.85
N VAL A 22 -21.25 18.51 -31.52
CA VAL A 22 -22.23 17.52 -31.04
C VAL A 22 -21.63 16.11 -31.03
N GLY A 23 -20.86 15.74 -32.06
CA GLY A 23 -20.16 14.46 -32.12
C GLY A 23 -19.15 14.28 -30.97
N ILE A 24 -18.36 15.32 -30.66
CA ILE A 24 -17.42 15.31 -29.53
C ILE A 24 -18.16 15.20 -28.20
N LEU A 25 -19.25 15.95 -28.00
CA LEU A 25 -20.05 15.88 -26.77
C LEU A 25 -20.65 14.48 -26.55
N LEU A 26 -21.16 13.86 -27.62
CA LEU A 26 -21.66 12.48 -27.56
C LEU A 26 -20.55 11.48 -27.26
N LEU A 27 -19.36 11.64 -27.87
CA LEU A 27 -18.22 10.78 -27.61
C LEU A 27 -17.70 10.92 -26.17
N ILE A 28 -17.61 12.14 -25.65
CA ILE A 28 -17.20 12.41 -24.27
C ILE A 28 -18.25 11.84 -23.30
N SER A 29 -19.53 12.05 -23.56
CA SER A 29 -20.62 11.48 -22.75
C SER A 29 -20.56 9.95 -22.74
N LEU A 30 -20.33 9.32 -23.90
CA LEU A 30 -20.17 7.88 -24.02
C LEU A 30 -18.93 7.39 -23.26
N LEU A 31 -17.77 8.05 -23.41
CA LEU A 31 -16.55 7.71 -22.67
C LEU A 31 -16.72 7.89 -21.16
N LEU A 32 -17.45 8.90 -20.71
CA LEU A 32 -17.78 9.10 -19.29
C LEU A 32 -18.77 8.05 -18.79
N LEU A 33 -19.69 7.57 -19.63
CA LEU A 33 -20.59 6.47 -19.31
C LEU A 33 -19.86 5.11 -19.25
N LEU A 34 -18.89 4.86 -20.14
CA LEU A 34 -18.02 3.69 -20.04
C LEU A 34 -17.03 3.78 -18.87
N ARG A 35 -16.62 4.98 -18.47
CA ARG A 35 -15.81 5.23 -17.25
C ARG A 35 -16.65 5.26 -15.97
N ARG A 36 -17.98 5.25 -16.07
CA ARG A 36 -18.86 5.22 -14.90
C ARG A 36 -18.92 3.80 -14.35
N LYS A 37 -18.02 3.57 -13.38
CA LYS A 37 -18.18 2.72 -12.20
C LYS A 37 -18.45 1.24 -12.50
N ALA A 38 -17.42 0.41 -12.30
CA ALA A 38 -17.66 -0.94 -11.81
C ALA A 38 -18.66 -0.88 -10.63
N PRO A 39 -19.67 -1.75 -10.60
CA PRO A 39 -20.64 -1.75 -9.52
C PRO A 39 -19.91 -1.90 -8.18
N PRO A 40 -20.39 -1.26 -7.10
CA PRO A 40 -19.81 -1.47 -5.77
C PRO A 40 -19.88 -2.97 -5.47
N SER A 41 -18.72 -3.61 -5.49
CA SER A 41 -18.56 -4.99 -5.09
C SER A 41 -19.20 -5.14 -3.71
N LYS A 42 -20.12 -6.11 -3.57
CA LYS A 42 -20.64 -6.52 -2.25
C LYS A 42 -19.45 -6.64 -1.28
N PRO A 43 -19.58 -6.26 0.01
CA PRO A 43 -18.49 -6.35 0.97
C PRO A 43 -18.10 -7.82 1.09
N THR A 44 -17.12 -8.20 0.27
CA THR A 44 -16.38 -9.43 0.42
C THR A 44 -15.59 -9.19 1.68
N GLU A 45 -15.71 -10.07 2.68
CA GLU A 45 -14.82 -10.03 3.83
C GLU A 45 -13.39 -9.81 3.32
N PRO A 46 -12.69 -8.75 3.77
CA PRO A 46 -11.40 -8.42 3.19
C PRO A 46 -10.48 -9.64 3.35
N ASP A 47 -9.97 -10.15 2.24
CA ASP A 47 -9.01 -11.26 2.29
C ASP A 47 -7.75 -10.75 2.99
N LEU A 48 -7.60 -11.15 4.25
CA LEU A 48 -6.47 -10.77 5.09
C LEU A 48 -5.22 -11.60 4.78
N ARG A 49 -5.34 -12.65 3.96
CA ARG A 49 -4.23 -13.56 3.67
C ARG A 49 -3.13 -12.84 2.91
N ILE A 50 -1.91 -13.10 3.34
CA ILE A 50 -0.70 -12.63 2.67
C ILE A 50 0.01 -13.90 2.19
N ASP A 51 -0.08 -14.17 0.89
CA ASP A 51 0.65 -15.29 0.30
C ASP A 51 2.10 -14.88 0.06
N VAL A 52 2.97 -15.29 0.97
CA VAL A 52 4.41 -14.97 0.94
C VAL A 52 5.10 -15.57 -0.28
N ALA A 53 4.60 -16.69 -0.84
CA ALA A 53 5.17 -17.28 -2.04
C ALA A 53 5.00 -16.38 -3.27
N SER A 54 3.97 -15.51 -3.26
CA SER A 54 3.68 -14.57 -4.36
C SER A 54 4.50 -13.27 -4.32
N LEU A 55 5.15 -12.96 -3.20
CA LEU A 55 5.85 -11.68 -2.96
C LEU A 55 7.21 -11.55 -3.65
N GLY A 56 7.63 -12.57 -4.40
CA GLY A 56 8.91 -12.63 -5.11
C GLY A 56 10.08 -13.09 -4.23
N VAL A 57 11.18 -13.48 -4.89
CA VAL A 57 12.37 -14.07 -4.26
C VAL A 57 13.56 -13.11 -4.17
N GLY A 58 13.32 -11.81 -4.33
CA GLY A 58 14.39 -10.80 -4.24
C GLY A 58 14.84 -10.61 -2.79
N GLY A 59 16.15 -10.65 -2.54
CA GLY A 59 16.74 -10.30 -1.25
C GLY A 59 16.69 -8.79 -0.96
N PRO A 60 17.36 -8.33 0.10
CA PRO A 60 17.62 -6.91 0.32
C PRO A 60 18.20 -6.29 -0.95
N PRO A 61 17.74 -5.10 -1.38
CA PRO A 61 18.37 -4.42 -2.50
C PRO A 61 19.81 -4.02 -2.16
N GLU A 62 20.67 -4.03 -3.17
CA GLU A 62 22.01 -3.44 -3.06
C GLU A 62 21.88 -1.91 -3.12
N SER A 63 21.77 -1.29 -1.95
CA SER A 63 21.69 0.17 -1.79
C SER A 63 22.42 0.65 -0.55
N GLU A 64 22.78 1.93 -0.56
CA GLU A 64 23.33 2.62 0.61
C GLU A 64 22.36 2.60 1.79
N LEU A 65 21.05 2.70 1.53
CA LEU A 65 20.01 2.56 2.54
C LEU A 65 19.71 1.07 2.79
N GLN A 66 20.05 0.56 3.98
CA GLN A 66 19.84 -0.84 4.34
C GLN A 66 18.86 -0.96 5.51
N LEU A 67 17.76 -1.68 5.30
CA LEU A 67 16.83 -2.06 6.35
C LEU A 67 17.33 -3.33 7.06
N GLU A 68 17.37 -3.31 8.38
CA GLU A 68 17.74 -4.45 9.22
C GLU A 68 16.58 -4.87 10.13
N CYS A 69 16.39 -6.18 10.32
CA CYS A 69 15.57 -6.77 11.36
C CYS A 69 16.50 -7.57 12.29
N TYR A 70 16.62 -7.19 13.56
CA TYR A 70 17.60 -7.75 14.51
C TYR A 70 19.01 -7.89 13.91
N SER A 71 19.50 -6.81 13.29
CA SER A 71 20.82 -6.76 12.62
C SER A 71 21.00 -7.68 11.41
N VAL A 72 19.93 -8.30 10.91
CA VAL A 72 19.94 -9.03 9.64
C VAL A 72 19.41 -8.11 8.54
N PRO A 73 20.16 -7.87 7.45
CA PRO A 73 19.66 -7.12 6.31
C PRO A 73 18.44 -7.78 5.68
N VAL A 74 17.39 -7.00 5.45
CA VAL A 74 16.10 -7.47 4.94
C VAL A 74 15.51 -6.54 3.89
N ARG A 75 14.78 -7.12 2.95
CA ARG A 75 13.81 -6.41 2.12
C ARG A 75 12.47 -6.36 2.83
N LEU A 76 11.83 -5.20 2.83
CA LEU A 76 10.44 -5.02 3.22
C LEU A 76 9.54 -5.49 2.07
N ALA A 77 8.78 -6.56 2.29
CA ALA A 77 7.92 -7.17 1.28
C ALA A 77 6.44 -6.78 1.45
N VAL A 78 5.97 -6.65 2.70
CA VAL A 78 4.58 -6.27 3.02
C VAL A 78 4.56 -5.30 4.18
N LEU A 79 3.69 -4.31 4.08
CA LEU A 79 3.31 -3.41 5.15
C LEU A 79 1.79 -3.50 5.36
N VAL A 80 1.38 -3.90 6.56
CA VAL A 80 -0.01 -3.93 7.02
C VAL A 80 -0.22 -2.81 8.02
N ILE A 81 -1.32 -2.07 7.86
CA ILE A 81 -1.74 -1.05 8.82
C ILE A 81 -3.20 -1.27 9.19
N ALA A 82 -3.50 -1.24 10.48
CA ALA A 82 -4.86 -1.27 11.01
C ALA A 82 -5.03 -0.20 12.09
N PRO A 83 -6.15 0.55 12.09
CA PRO A 83 -6.46 1.44 13.21
C PRO A 83 -6.80 0.66 14.49
N VAL A 84 -6.53 1.24 15.66
CA VAL A 84 -7.01 0.70 16.95
C VAL A 84 -8.37 1.27 17.29
N GLY A 85 -9.26 0.43 17.80
CA GLY A 85 -10.57 0.81 18.32
C GLY A 85 -11.68 0.79 17.27
N ARG A 86 -12.90 1.17 17.67
CA ARG A 86 -14.10 1.07 16.82
C ARG A 86 -14.29 2.24 15.84
N ALA A 87 -13.69 3.38 16.16
CA ALA A 87 -13.77 4.61 15.37
C ALA A 87 -12.45 4.96 14.69
N GLY A 88 -11.49 4.03 14.67
CA GLY A 88 -10.19 4.26 14.07
C GLY A 88 -10.32 4.46 12.56
N THR A 89 -9.77 5.55 12.05
CA THR A 89 -9.74 5.86 10.62
C THR A 89 -8.45 5.34 10.01
N ILE A 90 -8.54 4.81 8.79
CA ILE A 90 -7.36 4.51 7.98
C ILE A 90 -6.75 5.87 7.58
N PRO A 91 -5.43 6.08 7.75
CA PRO A 91 -4.80 7.33 7.37
C PRO A 91 -4.92 7.54 5.85
N GLU A 92 -5.13 8.80 5.45
CA GLU A 92 -5.05 9.18 4.04
C GLU A 92 -3.62 8.98 3.51
N THR A 93 -3.44 8.89 2.19
CA THR A 93 -2.13 8.56 1.58
C THR A 93 -1.00 9.50 2.04
N ASP A 94 -1.28 10.79 2.22
CA ASP A 94 -0.27 11.75 2.66
C ASP A 94 0.09 11.55 4.14
N GLN A 95 -0.93 11.28 4.98
CA GLN A 95 -0.75 10.98 6.41
C GLN A 95 -0.08 9.64 6.64
N LEU A 96 -0.27 8.68 5.73
CA LEU A 96 0.37 7.38 5.80
C LEU A 96 1.90 7.51 5.81
N LEU A 97 2.45 8.38 4.96
CA LEU A 97 3.89 8.60 4.91
C LEU A 97 4.41 9.20 6.23
N GLU A 98 3.67 10.14 6.81
CA GLU A 98 4.00 10.71 8.12
C GLU A 98 3.95 9.65 9.24
N VAL A 99 2.91 8.82 9.26
CA VAL A 99 2.78 7.72 10.24
C VAL A 99 3.91 6.71 10.09
N VAL A 100 4.28 6.37 8.85
CA VAL A 100 5.39 5.45 8.54
C VAL A 100 6.73 6.01 8.98
N ASP A 101 6.98 7.31 8.78
CA ASP A 101 8.25 7.93 9.19
C ASP A 101 8.38 8.07 10.72
N GLN A 102 7.27 8.33 11.41
CA GLN A 102 7.26 8.38 12.88
C GLN A 102 7.47 6.99 13.52
N LEU A 103 7.15 5.90 12.80
CA LEU A 103 7.31 4.53 13.30
C LEU A 103 8.78 4.12 13.40
N VAL A 104 9.53 4.30 12.31
CA VAL A 104 10.97 4.12 12.26
C VAL A 104 11.53 5.24 11.37
N PRO A 105 12.42 6.11 11.89
CA PRO A 105 12.94 7.23 11.11
C PRO A 105 13.62 6.77 9.81
N GLY A 106 13.21 7.35 8.67
CA GLY A 106 13.72 6.99 7.34
C GLY A 106 13.01 5.82 6.67
N LEU A 107 11.96 5.26 7.29
CA LEU A 107 11.21 4.15 6.72
C LEU A 107 10.46 4.53 5.42
N VAL A 108 10.15 5.82 5.23
CA VAL A 108 9.55 6.31 3.98
C VAL A 108 10.48 6.07 2.78
N ASP A 109 11.79 6.28 2.94
CA ASP A 109 12.78 6.03 1.90
C ASP A 109 12.84 4.53 1.56
N VAL A 110 12.79 3.69 2.60
CA VAL A 110 12.76 2.22 2.46
C VAL A 110 11.50 1.75 1.75
N VAL A 111 10.32 2.28 2.10
CA VAL A 111 9.06 1.95 1.42
C VAL A 111 9.10 2.37 -0.05
N SER A 112 9.64 3.56 -0.32
CA SER A 112 9.81 4.09 -1.68
C SER A 112 10.75 3.24 -2.51
N GLN A 113 11.78 2.67 -1.92
CA GLN A 113 12.77 1.84 -2.62
C GLN A 113 12.33 0.37 -2.77
N HIS A 114 11.76 -0.21 -1.72
CA HIS A 114 11.42 -1.65 -1.69
C HIS A 114 10.12 -1.96 -2.42
N HIS A 115 9.24 -0.95 -2.57
CA HIS A 115 7.89 -1.05 -3.12
C HIS A 115 7.09 -2.20 -2.51
N PRO A 116 6.90 -2.22 -1.16
CA PRO A 116 6.19 -3.31 -0.52
C PRO A 116 4.72 -3.32 -0.89
N VAL A 117 4.11 -4.50 -0.76
CA VAL A 117 2.65 -4.61 -0.85
C VAL A 117 2.04 -3.97 0.40
N VAL A 118 1.32 -2.87 0.22
CA VAL A 118 0.60 -2.20 1.31
C VAL A 118 -0.81 -2.79 1.45
N ARG A 119 -1.21 -3.10 2.68
CA ARG A 119 -2.53 -3.62 3.03
C ARG A 119 -3.12 -2.86 4.20
N PHE A 120 -4.37 -2.42 4.03
CA PHE A 120 -5.14 -1.82 5.11
C PHE A 120 -6.10 -2.84 5.67
N TRP A 121 -6.00 -3.09 6.96
CA TRP A 121 -6.90 -3.97 7.67
C TRP A 121 -7.98 -3.17 8.39
N ALA A 122 -9.12 -3.81 8.60
CA ALA A 122 -10.21 -3.22 9.36
C ALA A 122 -9.75 -2.88 10.80
N PRO A 123 -10.37 -1.88 11.45
CA PRO A 123 -10.02 -1.50 12.80
C PRO A 123 -10.07 -2.69 13.77
N GLN A 124 -9.08 -2.79 14.64
CA GLN A 124 -8.94 -3.90 15.59
C GLN A 124 -9.15 -3.42 17.02
N LEU A 125 -9.77 -4.27 17.84
CA LEU A 125 -10.09 -3.93 19.23
C LEU A 125 -8.88 -3.99 20.17
N SER A 126 -7.83 -4.73 19.82
CA SER A 126 -6.63 -4.89 20.65
C SER A 126 -5.39 -5.17 19.82
N SER A 127 -4.23 -4.83 20.38
CA SER A 127 -2.92 -5.15 19.78
C SER A 127 -2.68 -6.65 19.73
N GLN A 128 -2.96 -7.37 20.82
CA GLN A 128 -2.76 -8.81 20.87
C GLN A 128 -3.61 -9.57 19.84
N GLY A 129 -4.88 -9.15 19.67
CA GLY A 129 -5.76 -9.74 18.66
C GLY A 129 -5.23 -9.53 17.25
N PHE A 130 -4.73 -8.33 16.96
CA PHE A 130 -4.08 -8.03 15.68
C PHE A 130 -2.82 -8.85 15.45
N VAL A 131 -1.89 -8.92 16.42
CA VAL A 131 -0.64 -9.69 16.28
C VAL A 131 -0.95 -11.17 15.98
N ASN A 132 -1.89 -11.76 16.72
CA ASN A 132 -2.32 -13.14 16.49
C ASN A 132 -2.92 -13.32 15.08
N SER A 133 -3.81 -12.40 14.67
CA SER A 133 -4.44 -12.44 13.34
C SER A 133 -3.42 -12.26 12.22
N PHE A 134 -2.50 -11.30 12.36
CA PHE A 134 -1.42 -11.03 11.41
C PHE A 134 -0.55 -12.26 11.20
N PHE A 135 0.00 -12.85 12.28
CA PHE A 135 0.84 -14.03 12.17
C PHE A 135 0.12 -15.26 11.65
N HIS A 136 -1.18 -15.39 11.90
CA HIS A 136 -2.00 -16.44 11.30
C HIS A 136 -2.17 -16.26 9.79
N ASN A 137 -2.39 -15.03 9.32
CA ASN A 137 -2.70 -14.74 7.93
C ASN A 137 -1.47 -14.54 7.02
N VAL A 138 -0.28 -14.32 7.58
CA VAL A 138 0.97 -14.20 6.80
C VAL A 138 1.48 -15.53 6.27
N GLY A 139 1.19 -16.66 6.93
CA GLY A 139 1.57 -17.98 6.40
C GLY A 139 3.07 -18.13 6.07
N LEU A 140 3.96 -17.67 6.96
CA LEU A 140 5.41 -17.82 6.76
C LEU A 140 5.80 -19.30 6.58
N PRO A 141 6.76 -19.63 5.70
CA PRO A 141 7.20 -21.01 5.47
C PRO A 141 7.94 -21.60 6.69
N GLY A 142 8.05 -22.92 6.74
CA GLY A 142 8.75 -23.62 7.82
C GLY A 142 8.05 -23.48 9.18
N ASP A 143 8.83 -23.43 10.27
CA ASP A 143 8.32 -23.16 11.62
C ASP A 143 8.16 -21.64 11.81
N LYS A 144 7.08 -21.08 11.23
CA LYS A 144 6.76 -19.64 11.32
C LYS A 144 7.92 -18.75 10.86
N GLY A 145 8.57 -19.12 9.76
CA GLY A 145 9.70 -18.42 9.18
C GLY A 145 11.08 -18.82 9.73
N LYS A 146 11.16 -19.50 10.88
CA LYS A 146 12.45 -19.92 11.45
C LYS A 146 13.19 -20.89 10.54
N GLY A 147 14.49 -20.64 10.34
CA GLY A 147 15.32 -21.42 9.42
C GLY A 147 15.04 -21.12 7.95
N THR A 148 14.28 -20.06 7.66
CA THR A 148 14.00 -19.58 6.30
C THR A 148 14.48 -18.15 6.13
N ALA A 149 14.45 -17.63 4.91
CA ALA A 149 14.78 -16.23 4.65
C ALA A 149 13.67 -15.25 5.09
N TRP A 150 12.50 -15.76 5.49
CA TRP A 150 11.33 -14.93 5.78
C TRP A 150 11.14 -14.70 7.27
N SER A 151 10.81 -13.46 7.62
CA SER A 151 10.41 -13.08 8.97
C SER A 151 9.26 -12.08 8.95
N SER A 152 8.59 -11.91 10.08
CA SER A 152 7.52 -10.92 10.21
C SER A 152 7.49 -10.31 11.60
N VAL A 153 7.18 -9.01 11.67
CA VAL A 153 7.14 -8.25 12.91
C VAL A 153 5.79 -7.57 13.02
N ALA A 154 5.13 -7.62 14.17
CA ALA A 154 3.82 -6.97 14.33
C ALA A 154 3.64 -6.36 15.72
N GLY A 155 2.96 -5.21 15.77
CA GLY A 155 2.92 -4.40 16.97
C GLY A 155 1.92 -3.27 16.97
N LYS A 156 1.77 -2.65 18.14
CA LYS A 156 1.13 -1.34 18.28
C LYS A 156 2.16 -0.24 18.03
N PHE A 157 1.72 0.84 17.41
CA PHE A 157 2.48 2.06 17.22
C PHE A 157 1.62 3.29 17.54
N ASN A 158 2.22 4.32 18.15
CA ASN A 158 1.53 5.57 18.46
C ASN A 158 2.08 6.72 17.61
N SER A 159 1.19 7.44 16.94
CA SER A 159 1.50 8.62 16.14
C SER A 159 0.63 9.78 16.62
N GLY A 160 1.20 10.63 17.48
CA GLY A 160 0.44 11.67 18.20
C GLY A 160 -0.73 11.07 18.97
N ASP A 161 -1.95 11.54 18.68
CA ASP A 161 -3.19 11.07 19.29
C ASP A 161 -3.76 9.78 18.65
N HIS A 162 -3.16 9.32 17.55
CA HIS A 162 -3.63 8.14 16.82
C HIS A 162 -2.86 6.89 17.24
N HIS A 163 -3.60 5.78 17.36
CA HIS A 163 -3.06 4.48 17.67
C HIS A 163 -3.24 3.56 16.46
N TYR A 164 -2.13 3.08 15.93
CA TYR A 164 -2.08 2.18 14.80
C TYR A 164 -1.51 0.82 15.21
N LEU A 165 -1.81 -0.18 14.39
CA LEU A 165 -1.28 -1.51 14.46
C LEU A 165 -0.58 -1.78 13.15
N VAL A 166 0.68 -2.18 13.25
CA VAL A 166 1.55 -2.31 12.10
C VAL A 166 2.07 -3.73 12.05
N GLY A 167 2.04 -4.31 10.86
CA GLY A 167 2.63 -5.62 10.56
C GLY A 167 3.58 -5.50 9.38
N PHE A 168 4.78 -6.04 9.52
CA PHE A 168 5.77 -6.12 8.46
C PHE A 168 6.07 -7.57 8.11
N VAL A 169 6.28 -7.81 6.83
CA VAL A 169 6.89 -9.05 6.34
C VAL A 169 8.20 -8.71 5.65
N PHE A 170 9.23 -9.45 6.04
CA PHE A 170 10.61 -9.24 5.62
C PHE A 170 11.17 -10.46 4.92
N ARG A 171 12.08 -10.22 3.97
CA ARG A 171 12.87 -11.26 3.33
C ARG A 171 14.36 -10.91 3.39
N ALA A 172 15.14 -11.75 4.05
CA ALA A 172 16.59 -11.69 4.05
C ALA A 172 17.18 -12.32 2.76
N GLU A 173 18.48 -12.17 2.57
CA GLU A 173 19.20 -12.85 1.48
C GLU A 173 19.21 -14.37 1.68
N SER A 174 19.45 -14.80 2.92
CA SER A 174 19.63 -16.20 3.30
C SER A 174 18.79 -16.57 4.53
N ALA A 175 18.73 -17.87 4.84
CA ALA A 175 17.99 -18.40 5.97
C ALA A 175 18.51 -17.85 7.31
N ASN A 176 17.59 -17.51 8.22
CA ASN A 176 17.91 -16.95 9.53
C ASN A 176 16.97 -17.49 10.64
N GLY A 177 17.24 -17.09 11.89
CA GLY A 177 16.50 -17.57 13.07
C GLY A 177 15.33 -16.70 13.54
N ILE A 178 15.00 -15.61 12.84
CA ILE A 178 14.09 -14.57 13.38
C ILE A 178 12.64 -15.07 13.47
N GLY A 179 12.08 -15.59 12.37
CA GLY A 179 10.69 -16.04 12.32
C GLY A 179 9.68 -14.91 12.59
N GLN A 180 8.90 -15.01 13.66
CA GLN A 180 7.86 -14.03 14.02
C GLN A 180 8.22 -13.27 15.30
N VAL A 181 8.08 -11.95 15.28
CA VAL A 181 8.41 -11.07 16.42
C VAL A 181 7.22 -10.20 16.77
N ALA A 182 6.64 -10.41 17.95
CA ALA A 182 5.62 -9.52 18.50
C ALA A 182 6.31 -8.32 19.18
N ILE A 183 5.84 -7.12 18.87
CA ILE A 183 6.23 -5.89 19.55
C ILE A 183 5.29 -5.69 20.73
N GLU A 184 5.87 -5.69 21.92
CA GLU A 184 5.16 -5.58 23.20
C GLU A 184 4.93 -4.12 23.59
N HIS A 185 5.87 -3.24 23.26
CA HIS A 185 5.78 -1.81 23.53
C HIS A 185 6.39 -0.97 22.40
N ASP A 186 5.94 0.28 22.29
CA ASP A 186 6.25 1.19 21.19
C ASP A 186 7.77 1.36 20.94
N GLY A 187 8.55 1.53 22.02
CA GLY A 187 10.01 1.69 21.91
C GLY A 187 10.75 0.49 21.28
N GLN A 188 10.19 -0.71 21.35
CA GLN A 188 10.82 -1.94 20.85
C GLN A 188 10.91 -1.96 19.32
N TRP A 189 10.12 -1.14 18.60
CA TRP A 189 10.25 -1.01 17.15
C TRP A 189 11.68 -0.64 16.72
N ASN A 190 12.33 0.28 17.45
CA ASN A 190 13.69 0.73 17.16
C ASN A 190 14.78 -0.29 17.59
N ASP A 191 14.43 -1.22 18.47
CA ASP A 191 15.32 -2.33 18.84
C ASP A 191 15.30 -3.44 17.77
N VAL A 192 14.12 -3.69 17.20
CA VAL A 192 13.90 -4.74 16.20
C VAL A 192 14.27 -4.27 14.80
N ILE A 193 13.86 -3.05 14.43
CA ILE A 193 14.01 -2.51 13.07
C ILE A 193 14.99 -1.35 13.11
N ARG A 194 15.97 -1.40 12.21
CA ARG A 194 16.97 -0.33 12.04
C ARG A 194 17.15 -0.02 10.58
N ILE A 195 17.45 1.24 10.30
CA ILE A 195 17.79 1.72 8.97
C ILE A 195 19.21 2.26 9.03
N ARG A 196 20.10 1.69 8.23
CA ARG A 196 21.48 2.13 8.07
C ARG A 196 21.65 2.85 6.74
N ARG A 197 22.57 3.82 6.72
CA ARG A 197 23.03 4.56 5.56
C ARG A 197 24.54 4.37 5.44
#